data_AF-A0A1W2BGJ8-F1
#
_entry.id   AF-A0A1W2BGJ8-F1
#
_cell.length_a   1.000
_cell.length_b   1.000
_cell.length_c   1.000
_cell.angle_alpha   90.00
_cell.angle_beta   90.00
_cell.angle_gamma   90.00
#
_symmetry.space_group_name_H-M   'P 1'
#
loop_
_entity.id
_entity.type
_entity.pdbx_description
1 polymer ?
#
loop_
_entity_poly.entity_id
_entity_poly.type
_entity_poly.pdbx_seq_one_letter_code
_entity_poly.pdbx_strand_id
1 'polypeptide(L)'
;MASFGNAFSSSIGKKLIMGITGLFLISFLLVHCFINALIFVNDGGLTFNMGAHFMGTNWLIRAMEVVLFAGLLAHIFQGFRLTFQNQAARPVKYAVNNGAANSKWYSRSMGLLGTLLLIFLIVHISKFWVMSRFTGIPTTDANGNHDLFAVMVETFKNPLIVLLYVLAMVSLAYHLLHGFASAFQTLGWNHKKYTPIIKAVGVWFSILISLIFAAMPVAMYLGLIK
;
A
#
# COMPACT_ATOMS: atom_id res chain seq x y z
N MET A 1 27.70 -6.56 -25.91
CA MET A 1 26.25 -6.28 -25.99
C MET A 1 25.60 -6.78 -24.72
N ALA A 2 24.94 -5.91 -23.94
CA ALA A 2 24.22 -6.38 -22.76
C ALA A 2 22.98 -7.17 -23.22
N SER A 3 22.93 -8.46 -22.91
CA SER A 3 21.74 -9.31 -23.12
C SER A 3 20.53 -8.71 -22.39
N PHE A 4 19.32 -8.89 -22.92
CA PHE A 4 18.06 -8.48 -22.29
C PHE A 4 17.95 -8.94 -20.82
N GLY A 5 18.51 -10.10 -20.47
CA GLY A 5 18.57 -10.58 -19.08
C GLY A 5 19.48 -9.73 -18.17
N ASN A 6 20.54 -9.12 -18.71
CA ASN A 6 21.44 -8.24 -17.98
C ASN A 6 20.86 -6.83 -17.78
N ALA A 7 19.89 -6.41 -18.59
CA ALA A 7 19.24 -5.11 -18.45
C ALA A 7 18.46 -5.02 -17.13
N PHE A 8 17.72 -6.07 -16.77
CA PHE A 8 16.90 -6.11 -15.54
C PHE A 8 17.70 -6.46 -14.27
N SER A 9 18.86 -7.11 -14.40
CA SER A 9 19.75 -7.39 -13.26
C SER A 9 20.69 -6.23 -12.93
N SER A 10 20.79 -5.22 -13.81
CA SER A 10 21.60 -4.02 -13.61
C SER A 10 21.08 -3.13 -12.46
N SER A 11 21.95 -2.27 -11.93
CA SER A 11 21.57 -1.27 -10.91
C SER A 11 20.44 -0.33 -11.39
N ILE A 12 20.43 -0.01 -12.68
CA ILE A 12 19.43 0.86 -13.31
C ILE A 12 18.10 0.11 -13.46
N GLY A 13 18.12 -1.11 -14.01
CA GLY A 13 16.91 -1.93 -14.20
C GLY A 13 16.18 -2.22 -12.89
N LYS A 14 16.94 -2.51 -11.82
CA LYS A 14 16.42 -2.67 -10.46
C LYS A 14 15.65 -1.45 -9.94
N LYS A 15 16.22 -0.25 -10.14
CA LYS A 15 15.57 1.00 -9.74
C LYS A 15 14.32 1.23 -10.59
N LEU A 16 14.39 0.98 -11.89
CA LEU A 16 13.26 1.12 -12.80
C LEU A 16 12.08 0.23 -12.38
N ILE A 17 12.32 -1.05 -12.10
CA ILE A 17 11.31 -1.98 -11.57
C ILE A 17 10.70 -1.43 -10.26
N MET A 18 11.55 -0.97 -9.34
CA MET A 18 11.11 -0.42 -8.06
C MET A 18 10.19 0.81 -8.25
N GLY A 19 10.55 1.72 -9.16
CA GLY A 19 9.78 2.93 -9.46
C GLY A 19 8.45 2.63 -10.15
N ILE A 20 8.46 1.77 -11.18
CA ILE A 20 7.24 1.41 -11.93
C ILE A 20 6.25 0.68 -11.04
N THR A 21 6.70 -0.34 -10.31
CA THR A 21 5.83 -1.07 -9.37
C THR A 21 5.33 -0.16 -8.25
N GLY A 22 6.15 0.77 -7.76
CA GLY A 22 5.74 1.76 -6.76
C GLY A 22 4.62 2.68 -7.25
N LEU A 23 4.73 3.25 -8.46
CA LEU A 23 3.65 4.09 -9.02
C LEU A 23 2.38 3.30 -9.31
N PHE A 24 2.51 2.05 -9.77
CA PHE A 24 1.36 1.17 -9.96
C PHE A 24 0.64 0.85 -8.63
N LEU A 25 1.38 0.61 -7.55
CA LEU A 25 0.77 0.40 -6.23
C LEU A 25 0.15 1.68 -5.67
N ILE A 26 0.73 2.85 -5.95
CA ILE A 26 0.16 4.16 -5.59
C ILE A 26 -1.18 4.39 -6.28
N SER A 27 -1.31 4.06 -7.58
CA SER A 27 -2.58 4.19 -8.29
C SER A 27 -3.62 3.19 -7.78
N PHE A 28 -3.21 1.95 -7.46
CA PHE A 28 -4.07 0.99 -6.78
C PHE A 28 -4.58 1.52 -5.44
N LEU A 29 -3.71 2.10 -4.60
CA LEU A 29 -4.10 2.65 -3.30
C LEU A 29 -5.17 3.74 -3.42
N LEU A 30 -5.13 4.55 -4.48
CA LEU A 30 -6.17 5.57 -4.73
C LEU A 30 -7.54 4.92 -4.92
N VAL A 31 -7.64 3.96 -5.84
CA VAL A 31 -8.90 3.24 -6.13
C VAL A 31 -9.35 2.43 -4.93
N HIS A 32 -8.42 1.74 -4.27
CA HIS A 32 -8.69 0.95 -3.08
C HIS A 32 -9.23 1.82 -1.94
N CYS A 33 -8.60 2.96 -1.68
CA CYS A 33 -9.04 3.91 -0.65
C CYS A 33 -10.41 4.48 -0.98
N PHE A 34 -10.65 4.83 -2.25
CA PHE A 34 -11.93 5.39 -2.69
C PHE A 34 -13.09 4.42 -2.46
N ILE A 35 -12.98 3.16 -2.95
CA ILE A 35 -14.04 2.16 -2.77
C ILE A 35 -14.24 1.84 -1.28
N ASN A 36 -13.17 1.73 -0.49
CA ASN A 36 -13.31 1.49 0.94
C ASN A 36 -13.87 2.70 1.70
N ALA A 37 -13.66 3.93 1.22
CA ALA A 37 -14.24 5.13 1.86
C ALA A 37 -15.78 5.19 1.71
N LEU A 38 -16.38 4.37 0.84
CA LEU A 38 -17.83 4.26 0.74
C LEU A 38 -18.48 3.77 2.05
N ILE A 39 -17.72 3.13 2.95
CA ILE A 39 -18.24 2.79 4.30
C ILE A 39 -18.67 4.03 5.09
N PHE A 40 -18.09 5.20 4.81
CA PHE A 40 -18.41 6.45 5.50
C PHE A 40 -19.76 7.03 5.07
N VAL A 41 -20.39 6.50 4.01
CA VAL A 41 -21.79 6.80 3.68
C VAL A 41 -22.72 6.36 4.80
N ASN A 42 -22.33 5.33 5.56
CA ASN A 42 -23.02 4.83 6.74
C ASN A 42 -24.49 4.46 6.48
N ASP A 43 -24.74 3.80 5.35
CA ASP A 43 -26.03 3.30 4.89
C ASP A 43 -26.23 1.81 5.19
N GLY A 44 -25.65 1.32 6.29
CA GLY A 44 -25.61 -0.10 6.60
C GLY A 44 -24.71 -0.91 5.66
N GLY A 45 -23.79 -0.25 4.96
CA GLY A 45 -22.82 -0.89 4.07
C GLY A 45 -23.31 -1.12 2.64
N LEU A 46 -24.52 -0.67 2.28
CA LEU A 46 -25.12 -0.93 0.97
C LEU A 46 -24.27 -0.37 -0.18
N THR A 47 -23.86 0.90 -0.09
CA THR A 47 -23.03 1.55 -1.12
C THR A 47 -21.65 0.89 -1.21
N PHE A 48 -21.05 0.52 -0.07
CA PHE A 48 -19.78 -0.19 -0.05
C PHE A 48 -19.88 -1.59 -0.69
N ASN A 49 -20.90 -2.37 -0.32
CA ASN A 49 -21.11 -3.73 -0.81
C ASN A 49 -21.41 -3.74 -2.32
N MET A 50 -22.15 -2.76 -2.83
CA MET A 50 -22.33 -2.57 -4.26
C MET A 50 -20.98 -2.33 -4.98
N GLY A 51 -20.14 -1.46 -4.42
CA GLY A 51 -18.78 -1.23 -4.93
C GLY A 51 -17.91 -2.48 -4.86
N ALA A 52 -17.93 -3.20 -3.74
CA ALA A 52 -17.17 -4.44 -3.53
C ALA A 52 -17.63 -5.55 -4.50
N HIS A 53 -18.94 -5.67 -4.73
CA HIS A 53 -19.52 -6.59 -5.69
C HIS A 53 -19.04 -6.27 -7.12
N PHE A 54 -19.09 -5.01 -7.55
CA PHE A 54 -18.55 -4.59 -8.85
C PHE A 54 -17.07 -4.95 -9.00
N MET A 55 -16.24 -4.65 -8.00
CA MET A 55 -14.81 -4.98 -8.00
C MET A 55 -14.56 -6.50 -8.01
N GLY A 56 -15.46 -7.28 -7.41
CA GLY A 56 -15.40 -8.74 -7.32
C GLY A 56 -15.95 -9.50 -8.52
N THR A 57 -16.69 -8.84 -9.41
CA THR A 57 -17.37 -9.50 -10.56
C THR A 57 -16.94 -8.97 -11.91
N ASN A 58 -16.46 -7.73 -11.99
CA ASN A 58 -15.99 -7.15 -13.24
C ASN A 58 -14.72 -7.85 -13.75
N TRP A 59 -14.80 -8.48 -14.93
CA TRP A 59 -13.71 -9.29 -15.49
C TRP A 59 -12.38 -8.52 -15.68
N LEU A 60 -12.45 -7.24 -16.03
CA LEU A 60 -11.25 -6.41 -16.21
C LEU A 60 -10.58 -6.17 -14.86
N ILE A 61 -11.37 -5.90 -13.81
CA ILE A 61 -10.85 -5.76 -12.44
C ILE A 61 -10.29 -7.10 -11.95
N ARG A 62 -10.92 -8.24 -12.26
CA ARG A 62 -10.38 -9.58 -11.95
C ARG A 62 -9.02 -9.81 -12.61
N ALA A 63 -8.85 -9.44 -13.88
CA ALA A 63 -7.57 -9.54 -14.56
C ALA A 63 -6.53 -8.61 -13.93
N MET A 64 -6.91 -7.37 -13.61
CA MET A 64 -6.04 -6.41 -12.94
C MET A 64 -5.65 -6.83 -11.51
N GLU A 65 -6.46 -7.63 -10.82
CA GLU A 65 -6.10 -8.22 -9.52
C GLU A 65 -4.89 -9.15 -9.66
N VAL A 66 -4.81 -9.96 -10.71
CA VAL A 66 -3.65 -10.82 -10.97
C VAL A 66 -2.40 -9.97 -11.22
N VAL A 67 -2.54 -8.91 -12.03
CA VAL A 67 -1.47 -7.94 -12.29
C VAL A 67 -1.05 -7.22 -11.00
N LEU A 68 -2.00 -6.90 -10.11
CA LEU A 68 -1.75 -6.30 -8.81
C LEU A 68 -0.84 -7.16 -7.96
N PHE A 69 -1.16 -8.45 -7.80
CA PHE A 69 -0.33 -9.37 -7.02
C PHE A 69 1.06 -9.55 -7.64
N ALA A 70 1.16 -9.68 -8.97
CA ALA A 70 2.44 -9.76 -9.65
C ALA A 70 3.31 -8.50 -9.40
N GLY A 71 2.71 -7.32 -9.53
CA GLY A 71 3.37 -6.04 -9.25
C GLY A 71 3.78 -5.88 -7.79
N LEU A 72 2.92 -6.28 -6.85
CA LEU A 72 3.19 -6.26 -5.41
C LEU A 72 4.34 -7.19 -5.04
N LEU A 73 4.34 -8.42 -5.53
CA LEU A 73 5.43 -9.38 -5.29
C LEU A 73 6.75 -8.90 -5.90
N ALA A 74 6.73 -8.36 -7.12
CA ALA A 74 7.90 -7.76 -7.74
C ALA A 74 8.45 -6.60 -6.91
N HIS A 75 7.57 -5.74 -6.39
CA HIS A 75 7.93 -4.62 -5.51
C HIS A 75 8.60 -5.09 -4.22
N ILE A 76 8.00 -6.07 -3.54
CA ILE A 76 8.51 -6.63 -2.28
C ILE A 76 9.87 -7.29 -2.50
N PHE A 77 9.97 -8.18 -3.50
CA PHE A 77 11.21 -8.90 -3.79
C PHE A 77 12.35 -7.95 -4.12
N GLN A 78 12.09 -6.98 -5.00
CA GLN A 78 13.08 -5.99 -5.40
C GLN A 78 13.45 -5.05 -4.24
N GLY A 79 12.50 -4.68 -3.39
CA GLY A 79 12.72 -3.89 -2.18
C GLY A 79 13.62 -4.59 -1.16
N PHE A 80 13.38 -5.88 -0.89
CA PHE A 80 14.26 -6.67 -0.03
C PHE A 80 15.64 -6.85 -0.64
N ARG A 81 15.72 -7.16 -1.94
CA ARG A 81 16.99 -7.28 -2.65
C ARG A 81 17.83 -6.00 -2.51
N LEU A 82 17.24 -4.82 -2.72
CA LEU A 82 17.93 -3.55 -2.53
C LEU A 82 18.32 -3.31 -1.08
N THR A 83 17.45 -3.68 -0.13
CA THR A 83 17.73 -3.55 1.31
C THR A 83 18.96 -4.38 1.71
N PHE A 84 19.01 -5.65 1.34
CA PHE A 84 20.15 -6.52 1.64
C PHE A 84 21.41 -6.10 0.90
N GLN A 85 21.31 -5.66 -0.36
CA GLN A 85 22.46 -5.14 -1.11
C GLN A 85 23.04 -3.88 -0.46
N ASN A 86 22.19 -2.96 0.00
CA ASN A 86 22.62 -1.76 0.71
C ASN A 86 23.27 -2.07 2.07
N GLN A 87 22.79 -3.11 2.77
CA GLN A 87 23.39 -3.58 4.02
C GLN A 87 24.74 -4.27 3.78
N ALA A 88 24.83 -5.16 2.80
CA ALA A 88 26.06 -5.87 2.46
C ALA A 88 27.16 -4.92 1.95
N ALA A 89 26.79 -3.84 1.25
CA ALA A 89 27.72 -2.80 0.83
C ALA A 89 28.27 -1.94 1.99
N ARG A 90 27.80 -2.16 3.24
CA ARG A 90 28.19 -1.41 4.44
C ARG A 90 28.56 -2.36 5.59
N PRO A 91 29.68 -3.10 5.48
CA PRO A 91 30.08 -4.08 6.49
C PRO A 91 30.48 -3.44 7.83
N VAL A 92 31.01 -2.22 7.81
CA VAL A 92 31.33 -1.44 9.03
C VAL A 92 30.32 -0.31 9.18
N LYS A 93 29.62 -0.24 10.33
CA LYS A 93 28.70 0.85 10.63
C LYS A 93 29.48 2.15 10.89
N TYR A 94 28.93 3.28 10.46
CA TYR A 94 29.55 4.59 10.71
C TYR A 94 29.75 4.82 12.22
N ALA A 95 30.97 5.19 12.62
CA ALA A 95 31.30 5.56 13.99
C ALA A 95 30.53 6.80 14.47
N VAL A 96 30.21 7.71 13.55
CA VAL A 96 29.37 8.90 13.78
C VAL A 96 28.33 8.99 12.68
N ASN A 97 27.05 9.07 13.04
CA ASN A 97 25.95 9.20 12.09
C ASN A 97 25.33 10.60 12.19
N ASN A 98 25.78 11.53 11.34
CA ASN A 98 25.06 12.80 11.15
C ASN A 98 23.89 12.60 10.18
N GLY A 99 22.87 11.86 10.66
CA GLY A 99 21.76 11.40 9.83
C GLY A 99 20.89 12.51 9.28
N ALA A 100 20.88 13.70 9.89
CA ALA A 100 20.13 14.86 9.42
C ALA A 100 20.82 15.61 8.27
N ALA A 101 22.15 15.51 8.15
CA ALA A 101 22.90 16.24 7.13
C ALA A 101 22.70 15.72 5.70
N ASN A 102 22.33 14.44 5.51
CA ASN A 102 22.40 13.78 4.20
C ASN A 102 21.09 13.16 3.69
N SER A 103 20.11 12.86 4.55
CA SER A 103 18.82 12.29 4.13
C SER A 103 17.79 12.33 5.26
N LYS A 104 16.51 12.12 4.95
CA LYS A 104 15.47 11.99 6.00
C LYS A 104 15.52 10.60 6.63
N TRP A 105 15.13 10.47 7.90
CA TRP A 105 15.15 9.18 8.61
C TRP A 105 14.37 8.09 7.87
N TYR A 106 13.15 8.39 7.44
CA TYR A 106 12.27 7.41 6.79
C TYR A 106 12.86 6.84 5.48
N SER A 107 13.65 7.63 4.73
CA SER A 107 14.36 7.12 3.54
C SER A 107 15.45 6.09 3.86
N ARG A 108 15.98 6.09 5.09
CA ARG A 108 16.95 5.09 5.57
C ARG A 108 16.27 3.86 6.16
N SER A 109 15.00 4.01 6.55
CA SER A 109 14.21 2.97 7.21
C SER A 109 13.26 2.24 6.25
N MET A 110 13.39 2.41 4.92
CA MET A 110 12.47 1.84 3.93
C MET A 110 12.31 0.32 4.04
N GLY A 111 13.39 -0.41 4.35
CA GLY A 111 13.33 -1.86 4.60
C GLY A 111 12.41 -2.19 5.79
N LEU A 112 12.59 -1.51 6.93
CA LEU A 112 11.76 -1.67 8.12
C LEU A 112 10.30 -1.29 7.83
N LEU A 113 10.06 -0.13 7.22
CA LEU A 113 8.71 0.34 6.89
C LEU A 113 7.99 -0.65 5.96
N GLY A 114 8.69 -1.17 4.95
CA GLY A 114 8.18 -2.22 4.07
C GLY A 114 7.88 -3.53 4.80
N THR A 115 8.73 -3.95 5.75
CA THR A 115 8.46 -5.15 6.56
C THR A 115 7.23 -5.00 7.45
N LEU A 116 7.04 -3.84 8.10
CA LEU A 116 5.84 -3.57 8.89
C LEU A 116 4.58 -3.61 8.02
N LEU A 117 4.64 -3.07 6.80
CA LEU A 117 3.55 -3.17 5.84
C LEU A 117 3.30 -4.60 5.37
N LEU A 118 4.33 -5.42 5.21
CA LEU A 118 4.19 -6.82 4.84
C LEU A 118 3.43 -7.61 5.91
N ILE A 119 3.74 -7.40 7.19
CA ILE A 119 3.02 -8.03 8.31
C ILE A 119 1.54 -7.64 8.27
N PHE A 120 1.26 -6.35 8.10
CA PHE A 120 -0.11 -5.85 7.91
C PHE A 120 -0.80 -6.50 6.71
N LEU A 121 -0.13 -6.58 5.56
CA LEU A 121 -0.69 -7.13 4.33
C LEU A 121 -1.06 -8.61 4.48
N ILE A 122 -0.28 -9.42 5.19
CA ILE A 122 -0.63 -10.82 5.47
C ILE A 122 -1.97 -10.90 6.21
N VAL A 123 -2.14 -10.10 7.27
CA VAL A 123 -3.39 -10.06 8.03
C VAL A 123 -4.54 -9.52 7.19
N HIS A 124 -4.31 -8.42 6.46
CA HIS A 124 -5.30 -7.77 5.60
C HIS A 124 -5.81 -8.69 4.47
N ILE A 125 -4.88 -9.31 3.74
CA ILE A 125 -5.20 -10.24 2.66
C ILE A 125 -5.93 -11.47 3.20
N SER A 126 -5.50 -12.02 4.34
CA SER A 126 -6.17 -13.16 4.98
C SER A 126 -7.61 -12.84 5.39
N LYS A 127 -7.83 -11.70 6.04
CA LYS A 127 -9.15 -11.31 6.57
C LYS A 127 -10.16 -10.96 5.48
N PHE A 128 -9.73 -10.27 4.42
CA PHE A 128 -10.65 -9.72 3.44
C PHE A 128 -10.55 -10.40 2.09
N TRP A 129 -9.36 -10.43 1.50
CA TRP A 129 -9.21 -10.94 0.14
C TRP A 129 -9.41 -12.46 0.06
N VAL A 130 -8.71 -13.24 0.89
CA VAL A 130 -8.84 -14.71 0.93
C VAL A 130 -10.27 -15.11 1.29
N MET A 131 -10.85 -14.45 2.29
CA MET A 131 -12.24 -14.68 2.67
C MET A 131 -13.20 -14.44 1.49
N SER A 132 -13.04 -13.31 0.79
CA SER A 132 -13.91 -12.95 -0.35
C SER A 132 -13.74 -13.81 -1.60
N ARG A 133 -12.67 -14.63 -1.70
CA ARG A 133 -12.34 -15.40 -2.92
C ARG A 133 -12.38 -16.90 -2.73
N PHE A 134 -12.00 -17.39 -1.57
CA PHE A 134 -11.80 -18.82 -1.34
C PHE A 134 -12.59 -19.37 -0.17
N THR A 135 -12.76 -18.60 0.91
CA THR A 135 -13.47 -19.08 2.10
C THR A 135 -14.98 -18.85 2.03
N GLY A 136 -15.41 -17.79 1.33
CA GLY A 136 -16.81 -17.38 1.25
C GLY A 136 -17.17 -16.33 2.31
N ILE A 137 -18.15 -15.49 1.97
CA ILE A 137 -18.74 -14.50 2.87
C ILE A 137 -20.10 -15.05 3.31
N PRO A 138 -20.35 -15.23 4.62
CA PRO A 138 -21.51 -15.98 5.11
C PRO A 138 -22.84 -15.22 5.02
N THR A 139 -22.77 -13.90 4.81
CA THR A 139 -23.94 -13.00 4.83
C THR A 139 -24.10 -12.28 3.50
N THR A 140 -25.34 -11.87 3.23
CA THR A 140 -25.70 -11.06 2.06
C THR A 140 -26.35 -9.75 2.48
N ASP A 141 -26.12 -8.69 1.71
CA ASP A 141 -26.76 -7.40 1.90
C ASP A 141 -28.23 -7.42 1.44
N ALA A 142 -28.92 -6.29 1.58
CA ALA A 142 -30.33 -6.14 1.17
C ALA A 142 -30.55 -6.34 -0.34
N ASN A 143 -29.50 -6.25 -1.16
CA ASN A 143 -29.54 -6.44 -2.61
C ASN A 143 -29.10 -7.87 -3.02
N GLY A 144 -28.81 -8.75 -2.05
CA GLY A 144 -28.34 -10.11 -2.31
C GLY A 144 -26.85 -10.22 -2.67
N ASN A 145 -26.07 -9.15 -2.55
CA ASN A 145 -24.62 -9.21 -2.74
C ASN A 145 -23.94 -9.78 -1.49
N HIS A 146 -22.74 -10.34 -1.62
CA HIS A 146 -21.92 -10.68 -0.47
C HIS A 146 -21.67 -9.46 0.43
N ASP A 147 -21.95 -9.60 1.72
CA ASP A 147 -21.85 -8.51 2.69
C ASP A 147 -20.44 -8.43 3.29
N LEU A 148 -19.52 -7.84 2.53
CA LEU A 148 -18.15 -7.62 2.96
C LEU A 148 -18.08 -6.53 4.05
N PHE A 149 -19.06 -5.62 4.11
CA PHE A 149 -19.18 -4.62 5.16
C PHE A 149 -19.36 -5.27 6.54
N ALA A 150 -20.26 -6.26 6.67
CA ALA A 150 -20.42 -7.00 7.92
C ALA A 150 -19.12 -7.69 8.37
N VAL A 151 -18.33 -8.21 7.42
CA VAL A 151 -17.00 -8.78 7.71
C VAL A 151 -16.04 -7.72 8.27
N MET A 152 -16.05 -6.49 7.72
CA MET A 152 -15.26 -5.38 8.25
C MET A 152 -15.69 -5.01 9.66
N VAL A 153 -17.00 -4.82 9.89
CA VAL A 153 -17.56 -4.48 11.21
C VAL A 153 -17.16 -5.53 12.24
N GLU A 154 -17.30 -6.82 11.93
CA GLU A 154 -16.89 -7.91 12.83
C GLU A 154 -15.38 -7.92 13.07
N THR A 155 -14.57 -7.77 12.02
CA THR A 155 -13.11 -7.78 12.11
C THR A 155 -12.59 -6.65 13.01
N PHE A 156 -13.17 -5.46 12.92
CA PHE A 156 -12.71 -4.29 13.65
C PHE A 156 -13.29 -4.15 15.05
N LYS A 157 -14.11 -5.09 15.54
CA LYS A 157 -14.41 -5.21 16.97
C LYS A 157 -13.16 -5.58 17.79
N ASN A 158 -12.17 -6.22 17.17
CA ASN A 158 -10.94 -6.61 17.85
C ASN A 158 -9.95 -5.43 17.96
N PRO A 159 -9.67 -4.90 19.17
CA PRO A 159 -8.81 -3.72 19.34
C PRO A 159 -7.36 -3.96 18.90
N LEU A 160 -6.86 -5.20 18.94
CA LEU A 160 -5.51 -5.52 18.48
C LEU A 160 -5.40 -5.41 16.96
N ILE A 161 -6.46 -5.78 16.23
CA ILE A 161 -6.52 -5.62 14.77
C ILE A 161 -6.60 -4.13 14.41
N VAL A 162 -7.42 -3.35 15.13
CA VAL A 162 -7.49 -1.89 14.94
C VAL A 162 -6.12 -1.24 15.16
N LEU A 163 -5.45 -1.58 16.27
CA LEU A 163 -4.12 -1.07 16.58
C LEU A 163 -3.10 -1.43 15.49
N LEU A 164 -3.10 -2.69 15.02
CA LEU A 164 -2.24 -3.13 13.92
C LEU A 164 -2.47 -2.26 12.67
N TYR A 165 -3.72 -2.01 12.30
CA TYR A 165 -4.07 -1.21 11.12
C TYR A 165 -3.59 0.24 11.27
N VAL A 166 -3.81 0.86 12.43
CA VAL A 166 -3.36 2.24 12.70
C VAL A 166 -1.83 2.34 12.62
N LEU A 167 -1.10 1.42 13.26
CA LEU A 167 0.37 1.40 13.19
C LEU A 167 0.87 1.14 11.77
N ALA A 168 0.20 0.28 11.01
CA ALA A 168 0.50 0.05 9.60
C ALA A 168 0.32 1.31 8.75
N MET A 169 -0.70 2.13 9.02
CA MET A 169 -0.91 3.39 8.30
C MET A 169 0.16 4.43 8.61
N VAL A 170 0.71 4.46 9.83
CA VAL A 170 1.90 5.28 10.13
C VAL A 170 3.09 4.83 9.29
N SER A 171 3.31 3.51 9.20
CA SER A 171 4.35 2.96 8.33
C SER A 171 4.12 3.32 6.86
N LEU A 172 2.88 3.20 6.39
CA LEU A 172 2.46 3.53 5.02
C LEU A 172 2.74 4.99 4.70
N ALA A 173 2.39 5.91 5.61
CA ALA A 173 2.61 7.33 5.43
C ALA A 173 4.08 7.63 5.16
N TYR A 174 4.99 7.11 6.00
CA TYR A 174 6.43 7.29 5.80
C TYR A 174 6.97 6.57 4.57
N HIS A 175 6.43 5.40 4.25
CA HIS A 175 6.79 4.64 3.06
C HIS A 175 6.45 5.44 1.78
N LEU A 176 5.25 6.03 1.72
CA LEU A 176 4.78 6.86 0.61
C LEU A 176 5.50 8.21 0.55
N LEU A 177 5.78 8.85 1.69
CA LEU A 177 6.49 10.14 1.78
C LEU A 177 7.86 10.08 1.07
N HIS A 178 8.50 8.92 1.09
CA HIS A 178 9.68 8.65 0.29
C HIS A 178 9.33 8.13 -1.11
N GLY A 179 8.59 7.03 -1.17
CA GLY A 179 8.37 6.22 -2.37
C GLY A 179 7.76 7.02 -3.52
N PHE A 180 6.83 7.93 -3.22
CA PHE A 180 6.13 8.73 -4.23
C PHE A 180 7.11 9.56 -5.06
N ALA A 181 7.82 10.51 -4.43
CA ALA A 181 8.74 11.39 -5.13
C ALA A 181 9.96 10.63 -5.71
N SER A 182 10.43 9.59 -5.03
CA SER A 182 11.55 8.78 -5.49
C SER A 182 11.23 7.95 -6.73
N ALA A 183 9.98 7.50 -6.90
CA ALA A 183 9.56 6.78 -8.10
C ALA A 183 9.61 7.68 -9.35
N PHE A 184 9.10 8.91 -9.27
CA PHE A 184 9.18 9.87 -10.38
C PHE A 184 10.62 10.26 -10.74
N GLN A 185 11.48 10.47 -9.74
CA GLN A 185 12.91 10.73 -9.97
C GLN A 185 13.58 9.57 -10.69
N THR A 186 13.22 8.34 -10.34
CA THR A 186 13.77 7.13 -10.96
C THR A 186 13.37 6.99 -12.42
N LEU A 187 12.16 7.44 -12.79
CA LEU A 187 11.70 7.49 -14.18
C LEU A 187 12.27 8.68 -14.97
N GLY A 188 13.15 9.48 -14.38
CA GLY A 188 13.76 10.64 -15.04
C GLY A 188 12.88 11.88 -15.04
N TRP A 189 11.72 11.87 -14.38
CA TRP A 189 10.90 13.06 -14.18
C TRP A 189 11.47 13.86 -13.01
N ASN A 190 12.63 14.48 -13.24
CA ASN A 190 13.27 15.40 -12.31
C ASN A 190 13.63 16.72 -13.03
N HIS A 191 12.88 17.77 -12.75
CA HIS A 191 13.08 19.09 -13.34
C HIS A 191 12.69 20.21 -12.37
N LYS A 192 13.37 21.36 -12.46
CA LYS A 192 13.18 22.51 -11.58
C LYS A 192 11.71 22.98 -11.48
N LYS A 193 10.95 22.86 -12.58
CA LYS A 193 9.53 23.29 -12.67
C LYS A 193 8.55 22.34 -11.95
N TYR A 194 8.64 21.04 -12.18
CA TYR A 194 7.62 20.08 -11.73
C TYR A 194 8.05 19.22 -10.53
N THR A 195 9.35 19.09 -10.23
CA THR A 195 9.83 18.36 -9.04
C THR A 195 9.24 18.91 -7.73
N PRO A 196 9.13 20.24 -7.51
CA PRO A 196 8.48 20.76 -6.31
C PRO A 196 7.01 20.34 -6.18
N ILE A 197 6.28 20.35 -7.30
CA ILE A 197 4.87 19.96 -7.37
C ILE A 197 4.71 18.48 -7.04
N ILE A 198 5.51 17.61 -7.68
CA ILE A 198 5.48 16.16 -7.41
C ILE A 198 5.74 15.86 -5.94
N LYS A 199 6.71 16.56 -5.32
CA LYS A 199 6.99 16.40 -3.89
C LYS A 199 5.81 16.86 -3.03
N ALA A 200 5.21 18.00 -3.33
CA ALA A 200 4.05 18.52 -2.59
C ALA A 200 2.84 17.57 -2.70
N VAL A 201 2.53 17.10 -3.90
CA VAL A 201 1.46 16.10 -4.14
C VAL A 201 1.77 14.80 -3.41
N GLY A 202 3.01 14.33 -3.45
CA GLY A 202 3.43 13.13 -2.74
C GLY A 202 3.25 13.25 -1.22
N VAL A 203 3.52 14.41 -0.63
CA VAL A 203 3.26 14.67 0.79
C VAL A 203 1.77 14.60 1.11
N TRP A 204 0.94 15.32 0.36
CA TRP A 204 -0.51 15.31 0.57
C TRP A 204 -1.12 13.92 0.38
N PHE A 205 -0.72 13.22 -0.68
CA PHE A 205 -1.16 11.84 -0.94
C PHE A 205 -0.82 10.92 0.23
N SER A 206 0.42 10.98 0.73
CA SER A 206 0.88 10.13 1.82
C SER A 206 0.11 10.37 3.12
N ILE A 207 -0.23 11.62 3.42
CA ILE A 207 -0.97 11.97 4.63
C ILE A 207 -2.45 11.59 4.49
N LEU A 208 -3.11 12.02 3.41
CA LEU A 208 -4.54 11.83 3.24
C LEU A 208 -4.92 10.35 3.13
N ILE A 209 -4.22 9.58 2.29
CA ILE A 209 -4.53 8.15 2.10
C ILE A 209 -4.36 7.37 3.41
N SER A 210 -3.25 7.60 4.12
CA SER A 210 -3.00 6.92 5.39
C SER A 210 -4.00 7.32 6.49
N LEU A 211 -4.40 8.61 6.55
CA LEU A 211 -5.40 9.06 7.52
C LEU A 211 -6.78 8.47 7.23
N ILE A 212 -7.20 8.46 5.96
CA ILE A 212 -8.50 7.90 5.56
C ILE A 212 -8.56 6.40 5.88
N PHE A 213 -7.52 5.63 5.52
CA PHE A 213 -7.46 4.21 5.88
C PHE A 213 -7.39 3.96 7.39
N ALA A 214 -6.69 4.80 8.16
CA ALA A 214 -6.64 4.67 9.61
C ALA A 214 -7.98 5.01 10.28
N ALA A 215 -8.74 5.95 9.70
CA ALA A 215 -10.04 6.35 10.20
C ALA A 215 -11.09 5.22 10.09
N MET A 216 -11.02 4.37 9.06
CA MET A 216 -11.99 3.28 8.85
C MET A 216 -12.10 2.31 10.05
N PRO A 217 -11.03 1.62 10.49
CA PRO A 217 -11.12 0.70 11.62
C PRO A 217 -11.43 1.41 12.94
N VAL A 218 -10.94 2.65 13.11
CA VAL A 218 -11.22 3.46 14.32
C VAL A 218 -12.69 3.82 14.40
N ALA A 219 -13.28 4.30 13.30
CA ALA A 219 -14.69 4.68 13.25
C ALA A 219 -15.62 3.48 13.48
N MET A 220 -15.29 2.32 12.90
CA MET A 220 -16.03 1.07 13.14
C MET A 220 -15.88 0.58 14.59
N TYR A 221 -14.68 0.60 15.15
CA TYR A 221 -14.44 0.18 16.54
C TYR A 221 -15.19 1.07 17.56
N LEU A 222 -15.24 2.37 17.32
CA LEU A 222 -15.98 3.33 18.14
C LEU A 222 -17.51 3.28 17.90
N GLY A 223 -17.98 2.48 16.93
CA GLY A 223 -19.40 2.37 16.59
C GLY A 223 -19.97 3.63 15.93
N LEU A 224 -19.14 4.45 15.30
CA LEU A 224 -19.56 5.60 14.50
C LEU A 224 -20.11 5.19 13.12
N ILE A 225 -19.73 3.98 12.66
CA ILE A 225 -20.19 3.35 11.43
C ILE A 225 -20.78 1.98 11.79
N LYS A 226 -22.00 1.69 11.35
CA LYS A 226 -22.75 0.46 11.66
C LYS A 226 -23.60 -0.01 10.50
#